data_AF-A0A6A5DLW0-F1
#
_entry.id   AF-A0A6A5DLW0-F1
#
_cell.length_a   1.000
_cell.length_b   1.000
_cell.length_c   1.000
_cell.angle_alpha   90.00
_cell.angle_beta   90.00
_cell.angle_gamma   90.00
#
_symmetry.space_group_name_H-M   'P 1'
#
loop_
_entity.id
_entity.type
_entity.pdbx_description
1 polymer ?
#
loop_
_entity_poly.entity_id
_entity_poly.type
_entity_poly.pdbx_seq_one_letter_code
_entity_poly.pdbx_strand_id
1 'polypeptide(L)'
;MRPAVVTAVLLLVSILDTVTAKPDYPNFCKRFLFPPCGEGGSRIAVDRCVTFMRTKKNFNDSQAHCLSLKSDLVSLHSDYEVNFMTCLTWYSANLSKKFWIGAKRSGGVFGFTDGSKFNYNAWQPGEPSNSGQDNCVESDSNGKEK
;
A
#
# COMPACT_ATOMS: atom_id res chain seq x y z
N MET A 1 58.23 38.30 -11.26
CA MET A 1 58.01 36.89 -11.63
C MET A 1 56.52 36.68 -11.91
N ARG A 2 56.17 36.29 -13.14
CA ARG A 2 54.94 35.57 -13.51
C ARG A 2 55.36 34.11 -13.81
N PRO A 3 54.46 33.11 -13.93
CA PRO A 3 53.10 32.92 -13.43
C PRO A 3 52.88 31.48 -12.85
N ALA A 4 51.67 31.14 -12.37
CA ALA A 4 51.14 29.79 -12.51
C ALA A 4 49.60 29.84 -12.59
N VAL A 5 49.12 29.65 -13.81
CA VAL A 5 47.76 29.22 -14.18
C VAL A 5 47.48 27.87 -13.51
N VAL A 6 46.20 27.51 -13.29
CA VAL A 6 45.63 26.16 -13.55
C VAL A 6 44.24 26.07 -12.92
N THR A 7 43.23 26.08 -13.81
CA THR A 7 41.98 25.27 -13.82
C THR A 7 41.15 25.15 -12.53
N ALA A 8 39.83 25.15 -12.54
CA ALA A 8 38.83 25.11 -13.59
C ALA A 8 37.48 25.06 -12.87
N VAL A 9 36.42 25.09 -13.69
CA VAL A 9 35.09 24.57 -13.35
C VAL A 9 34.29 25.44 -12.40
N LEU A 10 33.54 26.36 -12.99
CA LEU A 10 32.08 26.39 -12.88
C LEU A 10 31.52 25.57 -11.69
N LEU A 11 31.57 26.10 -10.47
CA LEU A 11 30.56 25.74 -9.47
C LEU A 11 29.31 26.58 -9.69
N LEU A 12 28.78 26.54 -10.92
CA LEU A 12 27.34 26.45 -11.12
C LEU A 12 26.91 25.06 -10.63
N VAL A 13 26.99 24.82 -9.33
CA VAL A 13 25.96 23.99 -8.71
C VAL A 13 24.83 24.97 -8.42
N SER A 14 24.23 25.48 -9.50
CA SER A 14 22.84 25.91 -9.47
C SER A 14 22.10 24.71 -8.92
N ILE A 15 21.76 24.78 -7.64
CA ILE A 15 20.68 24.09 -6.96
C ILE A 15 20.09 23.01 -7.87
N LEU A 16 20.78 21.87 -7.99
CA LEU A 16 20.15 20.70 -8.61
C LEU A 16 19.27 20.15 -7.52
N ASP A 17 18.15 20.85 -7.36
CA ASP A 17 16.86 20.31 -7.00
C ASP A 17 16.96 19.01 -6.20
N THR A 18 17.40 19.12 -4.95
CA THR A 18 16.66 18.44 -3.88
C THR A 18 15.34 19.19 -3.65
N VAL A 19 14.63 19.54 -4.74
CA VAL A 19 13.21 19.27 -4.79
C VAL A 19 13.13 17.83 -4.37
N THR A 20 12.80 17.62 -3.10
CA THR A 20 12.18 16.41 -2.62
C THR A 20 11.18 16.05 -3.71
N ALA A 21 11.54 15.13 -4.61
CA ALA A 21 10.65 14.69 -5.65
C ALA A 21 9.45 14.19 -4.87
N LYS A 22 8.36 14.98 -4.84
CA LYS A 22 7.15 14.58 -4.15
C LYS A 22 6.85 13.20 -4.69
N PRO A 23 6.67 12.18 -3.85
CA PRO A 23 6.35 10.85 -4.34
C PRO A 23 5.21 11.01 -5.35
N ASP A 24 5.45 10.60 -6.59
CA ASP A 24 4.48 10.76 -7.66
C ASP A 24 3.36 9.76 -7.37
N TYR A 25 2.29 10.25 -6.76
CA TYR A 25 1.08 9.49 -6.45
C TYR A 25 -0.10 10.03 -7.25
N PRO A 26 -1.08 9.17 -7.60
CA PRO A 26 -2.21 9.57 -8.43
C PRO A 26 -2.93 10.80 -7.89
N ASN A 27 -3.41 11.67 -8.79
CA ASN A 27 -4.13 12.88 -8.41
C ASN A 27 -5.34 12.61 -7.51
N PHE A 28 -6.01 11.46 -7.65
CA PHE A 28 -7.13 11.10 -6.80
C PHE A 28 -6.72 10.89 -5.34
N CYS A 29 -5.48 10.47 -5.07
CA CYS A 29 -4.96 10.29 -3.72
C CYS A 29 -4.77 11.60 -2.96
N LYS A 30 -4.69 12.74 -3.65
CA LYS A 30 -4.64 14.07 -3.02
C LYS A 30 -5.91 14.40 -2.22
N ARG A 31 -7.02 13.69 -2.47
CA ARG A 31 -8.30 13.90 -1.78
C ARG A 31 -8.41 13.10 -0.48
N PHE A 32 -7.55 12.10 -0.29
CA PHE A 32 -7.58 11.28 0.91
C PHE A 32 -6.85 11.97 2.04
N LEU A 33 -7.51 12.04 3.18
CA LEU A 33 -6.90 12.36 4.45
C LEU A 33 -6.67 11.04 5.19
N PHE A 34 -5.57 10.98 5.96
CA PHE A 34 -5.22 9.82 6.78
C PHE A 34 -5.25 10.25 8.25
N PRO A 35 -6.43 10.33 8.89
CA PRO A 35 -6.51 10.75 10.29
C PRO A 35 -5.74 9.78 11.17
N PRO A 36 -4.86 10.25 12.08
CA PRO A 36 -4.07 9.36 12.91
C PRO A 36 -4.96 8.54 13.85
N CYS A 37 -4.59 7.28 14.05
CA CYS A 37 -5.21 6.46 15.10
C CYS A 37 -4.28 5.30 15.53
N GLY A 38 -4.42 4.88 16.79
CA GLY A 38 -3.51 3.90 17.38
C GLY A 38 -2.05 4.35 17.32
N GLU A 39 -1.13 3.39 17.35
CA GLU A 39 0.30 3.64 17.23
C GLU A 39 0.73 3.60 15.75
N GLY A 40 0.99 4.78 15.18
CA GLY A 40 1.49 4.92 13.80
C GLY A 40 0.49 4.56 12.70
N GLY A 41 -0.79 4.37 13.04
CA GLY A 41 -1.85 3.99 12.10
C GLY A 41 -2.72 5.15 11.63
N SER A 42 -3.59 4.84 10.67
CA SER A 42 -4.57 5.75 10.08
C SER A 42 -5.99 5.19 10.20
N ARG A 43 -6.96 6.05 10.47
CA ARG A 43 -8.36 5.68 10.69
C ARG A 43 -9.05 5.47 9.34
N ILE A 44 -9.47 4.22 9.09
CA ILE A 44 -10.21 3.85 7.86
C ILE A 44 -11.73 3.80 8.09
N ALA A 45 -12.17 3.47 9.32
CA ALA A 45 -13.56 3.48 9.76
C ALA A 45 -13.66 3.92 11.24
N VAL A 46 -14.87 4.07 11.77
CA VAL A 46 -15.12 4.55 13.15
C VAL A 46 -14.26 3.81 14.18
N ASP A 47 -14.20 2.49 14.07
CA ASP A 47 -13.56 1.55 15.00
C ASP A 47 -12.37 0.79 14.38
N ARG A 48 -11.91 1.18 13.19
CA ARG A 48 -10.83 0.46 12.48
C ARG A 48 -9.64 1.37 12.16
N CYS A 49 -8.47 0.86 12.53
CA CYS A 49 -7.17 1.47 12.31
C CYS A 49 -6.32 0.58 11.41
N VAL A 50 -5.61 1.18 10.47
CA VAL A 50 -4.75 0.47 9.52
C VAL A 50 -3.37 1.08 9.47
N THR A 51 -2.36 0.22 9.32
CA THR A 51 -0.97 0.61 9.11
C THR A 51 -0.43 -0.17 7.93
N PHE A 52 0.18 0.54 6.96
CA PHE A 52 0.81 -0.12 5.83
C PHE A 52 2.23 -0.58 6.19
N MET A 53 2.47 -1.88 6.13
CA MET A 53 3.76 -2.48 6.38
C MET A 53 4.61 -2.51 5.10
N ARG A 54 5.76 -1.83 5.12
CA ARG A 54 6.65 -1.72 3.93
C ARG A 54 7.44 -3.00 3.64
N THR A 55 7.57 -3.88 4.62
CA THR A 55 8.33 -5.12 4.50
C THR A 55 7.53 -6.14 3.69
N LYS A 56 8.03 -6.49 2.51
CA LYS A 56 7.40 -7.51 1.66
C LYS A 56 7.46 -8.88 2.33
N LYS A 57 6.32 -9.56 2.38
CA LYS A 57 6.11 -10.90 2.92
C LYS A 57 5.11 -11.66 2.02
N ASN A 58 5.11 -12.99 2.08
CA ASN A 58 4.00 -13.75 1.50
C ASN A 58 2.73 -13.57 2.36
N PHE A 59 1.57 -14.02 1.89
CA PHE A 59 0.30 -13.83 2.61
C PHE A 59 0.36 -14.36 4.04
N ASN A 60 0.79 -15.61 4.24
CA ASN A 60 0.80 -16.26 5.55
C ASN A 60 1.72 -15.53 6.54
N ASP A 61 2.91 -15.13 6.10
CA ASP A 61 3.86 -14.37 6.93
C ASP A 61 3.35 -12.94 7.22
N SER A 62 2.63 -12.35 6.28
CA SER A 62 2.01 -11.03 6.48
C SER A 62 0.90 -11.11 7.52
N GLN A 63 0.05 -12.13 7.41
CA GLN A 63 -1.01 -12.41 8.38
C GLN A 63 -0.44 -12.69 9.76
N ALA A 64 0.54 -13.60 9.87
CA ALA A 64 1.20 -13.93 11.12
C ALA A 64 1.85 -12.69 11.77
N HIS A 65 2.41 -11.79 10.96
CA HIS A 65 2.96 -10.53 11.46
C HIS A 65 1.87 -9.62 12.04
N CYS A 66 0.75 -9.41 11.34
CA CYS A 66 -0.38 -8.64 11.88
C CYS A 66 -0.92 -9.24 13.18
N LEU A 67 -1.08 -10.57 13.23
CA LEU A 67 -1.53 -11.30 14.42
C LEU A 67 -0.57 -11.12 15.61
N SER A 68 0.74 -11.09 15.37
CA SER A 68 1.75 -10.79 16.41
C SER A 68 1.58 -9.40 17.02
N LEU A 69 0.96 -8.47 16.28
CA LEU A 69 0.64 -7.11 16.70
C LEU A 69 -0.78 -6.98 17.26
N LYS A 70 -1.47 -8.10 17.55
CA LYS A 70 -2.88 -8.14 17.99
C LYS A 70 -3.83 -7.47 17.00
N SER A 71 -3.52 -7.61 15.71
CA SER A 71 -4.32 -7.12 14.57
C SER A 71 -4.45 -8.24 13.53
N ASP A 72 -5.04 -7.96 12.37
CA ASP A 72 -5.03 -8.87 11.21
C ASP A 72 -4.78 -8.09 9.91
N LEU A 73 -4.62 -8.79 8.79
CA LEU A 73 -4.66 -8.18 7.47
C LEU A 73 -6.00 -7.48 7.23
N VAL A 74 -5.98 -6.38 6.49
CA VAL A 74 -7.13 -5.47 6.35
C VAL A 74 -8.31 -6.14 5.63
N SER A 75 -9.51 -6.01 6.19
CA SER A 75 -10.78 -6.26 5.52
C SER A 75 -11.30 -4.99 4.85
N LEU A 76 -11.72 -5.08 3.58
CA LEU A 76 -12.19 -3.93 2.79
C LEU A 76 -13.65 -4.12 2.43
N HIS A 77 -14.48 -3.16 2.81
CA HIS A 77 -15.94 -3.25 2.73
C HIS A 77 -16.58 -2.18 1.83
N SER A 78 -15.78 -1.37 1.14
CA SER A 78 -16.27 -0.37 0.19
C SER A 78 -15.17 0.14 -0.75
N ASP A 79 -15.58 0.79 -1.84
CA ASP A 79 -14.67 1.51 -2.75
C ASP A 79 -13.84 2.57 -2.02
N TYR A 80 -14.41 3.22 -1.01
CA TYR A 80 -13.70 4.20 -0.21
C TYR A 80 -12.51 3.57 0.52
N GLU A 81 -12.71 2.41 1.12
CA GLU A 81 -11.68 1.71 1.89
C GLU A 81 -10.56 1.16 1.01
N VAL A 82 -10.91 0.60 -0.16
CA VAL A 82 -9.94 0.20 -1.18
C VAL A 82 -9.08 1.39 -1.58
N ASN A 83 -9.72 2.50 -2.00
CA ASN A 83 -8.99 3.68 -2.43
C ASN A 83 -8.16 4.31 -1.29
N PHE A 84 -8.67 4.28 -0.06
CA PHE A 84 -7.95 4.73 1.13
C PHE A 84 -6.64 3.94 1.30
N MET A 85 -6.72 2.60 1.27
CA MET A 85 -5.54 1.75 1.40
C MET A 85 -4.60 1.89 0.21
N THR A 86 -5.12 1.91 -1.02
CA THR A 86 -4.32 2.18 -2.22
C THR A 86 -3.54 3.48 -2.05
N CYS A 87 -4.19 4.58 -1.70
CA CYS A 87 -3.51 5.85 -1.51
C CYS A 87 -2.54 5.83 -0.32
N LEU A 88 -2.89 5.20 0.80
CA LEU A 88 -1.97 5.03 1.92
C LEU A 88 -0.68 4.33 1.49
N THR A 89 -0.76 3.31 0.62
CA THR A 89 0.43 2.65 0.07
C THR A 89 1.23 3.58 -0.85
N TRP A 90 0.58 4.39 -1.67
CA TRP A 90 1.26 5.38 -2.53
C TRP A 90 2.03 6.43 -1.72
N TYR A 91 1.49 6.86 -0.57
CA TYR A 91 2.19 7.78 0.33
C TYR A 91 3.29 7.10 1.16
N SER A 92 3.22 5.78 1.33
CA SER A 92 4.09 5.03 2.24
C SER A 92 5.17 4.20 1.54
N ALA A 93 5.04 3.89 0.25
CA ALA A 93 5.88 2.94 -0.47
C ALA A 93 6.53 3.56 -1.71
N ASN A 94 7.86 3.42 -1.83
CA ASN A 94 8.60 3.89 -2.99
C ASN A 94 8.71 2.86 -4.12
N LEU A 95 8.43 1.57 -3.87
CA LEU A 95 8.85 0.47 -4.77
C LEU A 95 7.74 -0.52 -5.17
N SER A 96 6.81 -0.86 -4.27
CA SER A 96 5.67 -1.75 -4.56
C SER A 96 4.41 -1.18 -3.96
N LYS A 97 3.41 -0.92 -4.81
CA LYS A 97 2.10 -0.36 -4.46
C LYS A 97 1.01 -1.44 -4.39
N LYS A 98 1.44 -2.71 -4.30
CA LYS A 98 0.59 -3.86 -4.05
C LYS A 98 0.61 -4.22 -2.57
N PHE A 99 -0.49 -4.75 -2.06
CA PHE A 99 -0.59 -5.20 -0.68
C PHE A 99 -1.55 -6.37 -0.53
N TRP A 100 -1.26 -7.27 0.42
CA TRP A 100 -2.20 -8.31 0.81
C TRP A 100 -3.39 -7.69 1.54
N ILE A 101 -4.59 -8.16 1.21
CA ILE A 101 -5.79 -7.94 2.02
C ILE A 101 -6.07 -9.21 2.82
N GLY A 102 -6.88 -9.11 3.87
CA GLY A 102 -7.20 -10.26 4.73
C GLY A 102 -8.11 -11.29 4.07
N ALA A 103 -8.29 -11.29 2.76
CA ALA A 103 -9.19 -12.23 2.08
C ALA A 103 -8.43 -13.46 1.56
N LYS A 104 -9.04 -14.63 1.77
CA LYS A 104 -8.56 -15.89 1.20
C LYS A 104 -9.71 -16.81 0.81
N ARG A 105 -9.46 -17.69 -0.15
CA ARG A 105 -10.37 -18.73 -0.62
C ARG A 105 -10.10 -20.04 0.10
N SER A 106 -11.13 -20.66 0.67
CA SER A 106 -11.06 -22.01 1.24
C SER A 106 -12.35 -22.76 0.90
N GLY A 107 -12.24 -24.01 0.44
CA GLY A 107 -13.41 -24.80 0.04
C GLY A 107 -14.25 -24.15 -1.07
N GLY A 108 -13.63 -23.32 -1.92
CA GLY A 108 -14.31 -22.60 -2.99
C GLY A 108 -14.92 -21.25 -2.60
N VAL A 109 -14.91 -20.88 -1.31
CA VAL A 109 -15.54 -19.67 -0.78
C VAL A 109 -14.50 -18.68 -0.28
N PHE A 110 -14.67 -17.40 -0.58
CA PHE A 110 -13.84 -16.32 -0.04
C PHE A 110 -14.35 -15.86 1.34
N GLY A 111 -13.41 -15.59 2.24
CA GLY A 111 -13.68 -15.02 3.55
C GLY A 111 -12.53 -14.12 4.00
N PHE A 112 -12.85 -13.11 4.82
CA PHE A 112 -11.83 -12.34 5.51
C PHE A 112 -11.32 -13.11 6.74
N THR A 113 -10.01 -13.03 6.99
CA THR A 113 -9.35 -13.75 8.09
C THR A 113 -9.67 -13.19 9.47
N ASP A 114 -10.07 -11.92 9.53
CA ASP A 114 -10.53 -11.26 10.74
C ASP A 114 -11.95 -11.68 11.16
N GLY A 115 -12.62 -12.53 10.36
CA GLY A 115 -13.98 -13.02 10.59
C GLY A 115 -15.08 -12.04 10.17
N SER A 116 -14.72 -10.88 9.60
CA SER A 116 -15.70 -9.94 9.04
C SER A 116 -16.39 -10.52 7.81
N LYS A 117 -17.54 -9.94 7.45
CA LYS A 117 -18.32 -10.40 6.30
C LYS A 117 -17.56 -10.12 5.00
N PHE A 118 -17.40 -11.13 4.16
CA PHE A 118 -16.95 -10.95 2.79
C PHE A 118 -18.11 -10.43 1.92
N ASN A 119 -18.35 -9.11 2.00
CA ASN A 119 -19.50 -8.43 1.40
C ASN A 119 -19.13 -7.47 0.26
N TYR A 120 -17.84 -7.34 -0.04
CA TYR A 120 -17.31 -6.43 -1.04
C TYR A 120 -16.05 -7.07 -1.64
N ASN A 121 -15.79 -6.73 -2.90
CA ASN A 121 -14.57 -7.05 -3.62
C ASN A 121 -14.39 -6.03 -4.75
N ALA A 122 -13.14 -5.84 -5.15
CA ALA A 122 -12.72 -4.97 -6.24
C ALA A 122 -11.98 -5.79 -7.32
N TRP A 123 -12.49 -6.98 -7.65
CA TRP A 123 -11.84 -7.92 -8.57
C TRP A 123 -11.38 -7.27 -9.87
N GLN A 124 -10.19 -7.66 -10.33
CA GLN A 124 -9.74 -7.44 -11.68
C GLN A 124 -10.67 -8.15 -12.68
N PRO A 125 -10.82 -7.65 -13.92
CA PRO A 125 -11.56 -8.36 -14.95
C PRO A 125 -11.04 -9.79 -15.14
N GLY A 126 -11.92 -10.78 -14.95
CA GLY A 126 -11.56 -12.20 -15.05
C GLY A 126 -11.14 -12.86 -13.73
N GLU A 127 -11.03 -12.09 -12.64
CA GLU A 127 -10.81 -12.62 -11.30
C GLU A 127 -12.15 -12.77 -10.53
N PRO A 128 -12.24 -13.71 -9.56
CA PRO A 128 -11.21 -14.70 -9.22
C PRO A 128 -11.14 -15.84 -10.24
N SER A 129 -9.92 -16.22 -10.64
CA SER A 129 -9.72 -17.33 -11.58
C SER A 129 -10.08 -18.68 -10.94
N ASN A 130 -10.62 -19.59 -11.74
CA ASN A 130 -10.93 -20.96 -11.28
C ASN A 130 -9.73 -21.90 -11.29
N SER A 131 -8.51 -21.39 -11.55
CA SER A 131 -7.30 -22.20 -11.68
C SER A 131 -6.82 -22.82 -10.36
N GLY A 132 -7.36 -22.39 -9.21
CA GLY A 132 -7.06 -22.93 -7.89
C GLY A 132 -5.65 -22.65 -7.37
N GLN A 133 -4.85 -21.89 -8.13
CA GLN A 133 -3.46 -21.58 -7.80
C GLN A 133 -3.32 -20.39 -6.84
N ASP A 134 -4.24 -19.41 -6.91
CA ASP A 134 -4.23 -18.22 -6.06
C ASP A 134 -5.42 -18.24 -5.08
N ASN A 135 -5.14 -18.61 -3.82
CA ASN A 135 -6.14 -18.64 -2.75
C ASN A 135 -6.09 -17.40 -1.84
N CYS A 136 -5.20 -16.46 -2.10
CA CYS A 136 -4.97 -15.29 -1.25
C CYS A 136 -5.13 -14.03 -2.10
N VAL A 137 -5.77 -13.00 -1.57
CA VAL A 137 -6.10 -11.81 -2.35
C VAL A 137 -5.09 -10.69 -2.12
N GLU A 138 -4.53 -10.16 -3.20
CA GLU A 138 -3.76 -8.92 -3.19
C GLU A 138 -4.50 -7.79 -3.91
N SER A 139 -4.40 -6.58 -3.40
CA SER A 139 -4.81 -5.37 -4.12
C SER A 139 -3.62 -4.76 -4.84
N ASP A 140 -3.83 -4.31 -6.07
CA ASP A 140 -2.84 -3.61 -6.87
C ASP A 140 -2.81 -2.09 -6.61
N SER A 141 -1.95 -1.40 -7.36
CA SER A 141 -1.75 0.05 -7.25
C SER A 141 -2.94 0.90 -7.71
N ASN A 142 -3.93 0.28 -8.32
CA ASN A 142 -5.17 0.90 -8.80
C ASN A 142 -6.38 0.47 -7.94
N GLY A 143 -6.15 -0.28 -6.85
CA GLY A 143 -7.22 -0.79 -6.01
C GLY A 143 -8.01 -1.92 -6.66
N LYS A 144 -7.37 -2.71 -7.54
CA LYS A 144 -7.98 -3.91 -8.11
C LYS A 144 -7.39 -5.17 -7.52
N GLU A 145 -8.27 -6.14 -7.26
CA GLU A 145 -7.97 -7.34 -6.49
C GLU A 145 -7.72 -8.55 -7.41
N LYS A 146 -6.71 -9.34 -7.05
CA LYS A 146 -6.39 -10.64 -7.65
C LYS A 146 -6.23 -11.69 -6.56
#